data_AF-R1AXN7-F1
#
_entry.id   AF-R1AXN7-F1
#
_cell.length_a   1.000
_cell.length_b   1.000
_cell.length_c   1.000
_cell.angle_alpha   90.00
_cell.angle_beta   90.00
_cell.angle_gamma   90.00
#
_symmetry.space_group_name_H-M   'P 1'
#
loop_
_entity.id
_entity.type
_entity.pdbx_description
1 polymer ?
#
loop_
_entity_poly.entity_id
_entity_poly.type
_entity_poly.pdbx_seq_one_letter_code
_entity_poly.pdbx_strand_id
1 'polypeptide(L)'
;MVLIPIAVVSISYIFYLLLDESDNIKVDKIKENARYIENTVQRQMDKMLRGNKKTAKHITSTEKMLQESVFLRAIGIRNIYIFLIITVIFSFFAFQKSRIALNQTIGAGIVAFIAFQVPFEILKIEVELKRKSIRKHLPNFFLTVSQMLEAADDIVDVLETSINKIKKPLKTDIKEFVKNYRKGKTVEECIEILKSRFDNPLLEKFADDIEGNIKNGTKLKGVIDDYAEKSYNNQTNYMQRITENSGSILASLIILVMFINSIYTVKRLKPELFYILTHNFFGQVTVDIIIILTIVSIKMTLKSISYNDSQ
;
A
#
# COMPACT_ATOMS: atom_id res chain seq x y z
N MET A 1 -20.74 1.10 12.76
CA MET A 1 -21.76 2.10 12.41
C MET A 1 -21.24 3.29 11.56
N VAL A 2 -19.92 3.52 11.42
CA VAL A 2 -19.34 4.65 10.66
C VAL A 2 -19.30 4.44 9.13
N LEU A 3 -19.43 3.20 8.66
CA LEU A 3 -19.35 2.84 7.23
C LEU A 3 -20.61 3.21 6.42
N ILE A 4 -21.78 3.29 7.07
CA ILE A 4 -23.06 3.51 6.39
C ILE A 4 -23.17 4.94 5.82
N PRO A 5 -22.86 6.01 6.57
CA PRO A 5 -22.88 7.37 6.01
C PRO A 5 -21.89 7.57 4.88
N ILE A 6 -20.68 6.98 5.01
CA ILE A 6 -19.63 7.07 3.99
C ILE A 6 -20.11 6.36 2.72
N ALA A 7 -20.68 5.16 2.82
CA ALA A 7 -21.23 4.43 1.68
C ALA A 7 -22.40 5.19 1.01
N VAL A 8 -23.27 5.86 1.77
CA VAL A 8 -24.37 6.67 1.21
C VAL A 8 -23.84 7.87 0.44
N VAL A 9 -22.86 8.60 0.98
CA VAL A 9 -22.24 9.74 0.27
C VAL A 9 -21.47 9.27 -0.96
N SER A 10 -20.80 8.13 -0.87
CA SER A 10 -20.08 7.48 -1.96
C SER A 10 -21.01 7.11 -3.12
N ILE A 11 -22.14 6.46 -2.80
CA ILE A 11 -23.16 6.05 -3.77
C ILE A 11 -23.81 7.26 -4.42
N SER A 12 -24.12 8.31 -3.66
CA SER A 12 -24.64 9.57 -4.22
C SER A 12 -23.66 10.24 -5.17
N TYR A 13 -22.35 10.18 -4.90
CA TYR A 13 -21.31 10.74 -5.76
C TYR A 13 -21.16 9.94 -7.07
N ILE A 14 -21.21 8.61 -7.01
CA ILE A 14 -21.19 7.75 -8.22
C ILE A 14 -22.45 7.95 -9.07
N PHE A 15 -23.61 8.06 -8.42
CA PHE A 15 -24.88 8.31 -9.12
C PHE A 15 -24.88 9.67 -9.83
N TYR A 16 -24.22 10.68 -9.23
CA TYR A 16 -24.03 11.99 -9.84
C TYR A 16 -23.09 11.94 -11.05
N LEU A 17 -21.96 11.21 -10.96
CA LEU A 17 -21.02 11.03 -12.07
C LEU A 17 -21.60 10.21 -13.23
N LEU A 18 -22.45 9.21 -12.95
CA LEU A 18 -23.11 8.40 -13.99
C LEU A 18 -24.24 9.14 -14.72
N LEU A 19 -24.79 10.21 -14.15
CA LEU A 19 -25.81 11.05 -14.79
C LEU A 19 -25.21 12.14 -15.71
N ASP A 20 -23.88 12.21 -15.80
CA ASP A 20 -23.15 13.39 -16.31
C ASP A 20 -22.52 13.21 -17.70
N GLU A 21 -23.07 12.33 -18.53
CA GLU A 21 -22.61 12.12 -19.91
C GLU A 21 -23.24 13.11 -20.92
N SER A 22 -23.85 14.21 -20.45
CA SER A 22 -24.58 15.19 -21.27
C SER A 22 -24.15 16.65 -21.00
N ASP A 23 -23.27 17.14 -21.89
CA ASP A 23 -22.88 18.54 -22.20
C ASP A 23 -21.61 19.16 -21.58
N ASN A 24 -20.71 19.58 -22.47
CA ASN A 24 -19.39 20.21 -22.19
C ASN A 24 -19.44 21.55 -21.43
N ILE A 25 -20.60 22.21 -21.30
CA ILE A 25 -20.72 23.51 -20.58
C ILE A 25 -20.83 23.31 -19.05
N LYS A 26 -21.05 22.07 -18.58
CA LYS A 26 -21.19 21.79 -17.14
C LYS A 26 -19.87 21.55 -16.40
N VAL A 27 -18.75 21.34 -17.11
CA VAL A 27 -17.50 20.82 -16.52
C VAL A 27 -16.96 21.71 -15.38
N ASP A 28 -17.03 23.03 -15.50
CA ASP A 28 -16.52 23.91 -14.45
C ASP A 28 -17.45 23.99 -13.23
N LYS A 29 -18.77 23.97 -13.43
CA LYS A 29 -19.75 23.83 -12.33
C LYS A 29 -19.63 22.48 -11.62
N ILE A 30 -19.33 21.41 -12.37
CA ILE A 30 -19.08 20.09 -11.81
C ILE A 30 -17.80 20.08 -10.98
N LYS A 31 -16.71 20.71 -11.46
CA LYS A 31 -15.48 20.87 -10.67
C LYS A 31 -15.74 21.66 -9.39
N GLU A 32 -16.54 22.72 -9.45
CA GLU A 32 -16.89 23.52 -8.29
C GLU A 32 -17.73 22.72 -7.28
N ASN A 33 -18.76 22.00 -7.74
CA ASN A 33 -19.57 21.11 -6.91
C ASN A 33 -18.73 19.97 -6.31
N ALA A 34 -17.83 19.37 -7.08
CA ALA A 34 -16.92 18.34 -6.61
C ALA A 34 -16.01 18.86 -5.50
N ARG A 35 -15.42 20.05 -5.66
CA ARG A 35 -14.63 20.72 -4.61
C ARG A 35 -15.47 21.03 -3.37
N TYR A 36 -16.71 21.48 -3.54
CA TYR A 36 -17.61 21.76 -2.43
C TYR A 36 -17.97 20.49 -1.63
N ILE A 37 -18.27 19.40 -2.34
CA ILE A 37 -18.53 18.08 -1.74
C ILE A 37 -17.28 17.58 -1.02
N GLU A 38 -16.11 17.64 -1.66
CA GLU A 38 -14.82 17.24 -1.09
C GLU A 38 -14.56 17.99 0.23
N ASN A 39 -14.71 19.32 0.23
CA ASN A 39 -14.55 20.15 1.43
C ASN A 39 -15.56 19.81 2.53
N THR A 40 -16.80 19.50 2.17
CA THR A 40 -17.86 19.15 3.15
C THR A 40 -17.60 17.79 3.78
N VAL A 41 -17.22 16.80 2.97
CA VAL A 41 -16.84 15.45 3.42
C VAL A 41 -15.62 15.52 4.33
N GLN A 42 -14.60 16.29 3.94
CA GLN A 42 -13.38 16.47 4.73
C GLN A 42 -13.70 17.10 6.10
N ARG A 43 -14.53 18.15 6.14
CA ARG A 43 -14.97 18.78 7.41
C ARG A 43 -15.74 17.84 8.32
N GLN A 44 -16.64 17.01 7.78
CA GLN A 44 -17.37 16.03 8.59
C GLN A 44 -16.45 14.94 9.12
N MET A 45 -15.52 14.46 8.29
CA MET A 45 -14.55 13.46 8.72
C MET A 45 -13.58 14.00 9.77
N ASP A 46 -13.08 15.23 9.65
CA ASP A 46 -12.24 15.83 10.69
C ASP A 46 -12.95 15.87 12.05
N LYS A 47 -14.27 16.15 12.05
CA LYS A 47 -15.09 16.08 13.27
C LYS A 47 -15.19 14.64 13.81
N MET A 48 -15.39 13.65 12.95
CA MET A 48 -15.45 12.23 13.37
C MET A 48 -14.09 11.70 13.86
N LEU A 49 -12.99 12.12 13.22
CA LEU A 49 -11.63 11.71 13.54
C LEU A 49 -11.17 12.27 14.89
N ARG A 50 -11.58 13.49 15.25
CA ARG A 50 -11.34 14.09 16.57
C ARG A 50 -11.90 13.23 17.71
N GLY A 51 -12.99 12.50 17.47
CA GLY A 51 -13.61 11.62 18.47
C GLY A 51 -12.93 10.25 18.63
N ASN A 52 -12.13 9.79 17.64
CA ASN A 52 -11.57 8.44 17.67
C ASN A 52 -10.13 8.38 17.12
N LYS A 53 -9.17 8.52 18.04
CA LYS A 53 -7.72 8.48 17.76
C LYS A 53 -7.28 7.23 16.99
N LYS A 54 -7.90 6.07 17.21
CA LYS A 54 -7.56 4.82 16.50
C LYS A 54 -7.93 4.92 15.02
N THR A 55 -9.13 5.41 14.73
CA THR A 55 -9.61 5.58 13.35
C THR A 55 -8.78 6.64 12.61
N ALA A 56 -8.42 7.74 13.29
CA ALA A 56 -7.51 8.75 12.74
C ALA A 56 -6.16 8.14 12.35
N LYS A 57 -5.55 7.34 13.25
CA LYS A 57 -4.28 6.65 12.96
C LYS A 57 -4.37 5.70 11.76
N HIS A 58 -5.47 4.96 11.60
CA HIS A 58 -5.65 4.09 10.45
C HIS A 58 -5.82 4.85 9.14
N ILE A 59 -6.58 5.96 9.16
CA ILE A 59 -6.79 6.82 7.99
C ILE A 59 -5.48 7.47 7.57
N THR A 60 -4.72 8.07 8.50
CA THR A 60 -3.43 8.71 8.17
C THR A 60 -2.41 7.68 7.69
N SER A 61 -2.40 6.47 8.26
CA SER A 61 -1.56 5.38 7.77
C SER A 61 -1.93 4.96 6.35
N THR A 62 -3.22 4.86 6.04
CA THR A 62 -3.70 4.47 4.70
C THR A 62 -3.41 5.57 3.68
N GLU A 63 -3.58 6.83 4.08
CA GLU A 63 -3.25 7.99 3.26
C GLU A 63 -1.75 8.04 2.94
N LYS A 64 -0.89 7.79 3.93
CA LYS A 64 0.57 7.65 3.72
C LYS A 64 0.87 6.55 2.71
N MET A 65 0.24 5.37 2.86
CA MET A 65 0.41 4.26 1.91
C MET A 65 -0.07 4.61 0.49
N LEU A 66 -1.21 5.30 0.38
CA LEU A 66 -1.75 5.77 -0.89
C LEU A 66 -0.81 6.76 -1.58
N GLN A 67 -0.21 7.67 -0.82
CA GLN A 67 0.81 8.59 -1.33
C GLN A 67 2.07 7.85 -1.76
N GLU A 68 2.47 6.77 -1.08
CA GLU A 68 3.64 5.96 -1.41
C GLU A 68 3.46 5.08 -2.67
N SER A 69 2.21 4.67 -2.96
CA SER A 69 1.83 3.83 -4.12
C SER A 69 2.11 4.51 -5.46
N VAL A 70 2.68 3.75 -6.39
CA VAL A 70 2.95 4.18 -7.77
C VAL A 70 1.76 3.85 -8.67
N PHE A 71 1.14 2.68 -8.46
CA PHE A 71 0.01 2.19 -9.24
C PHE A 71 -1.21 3.10 -9.09
N LEU A 72 -1.60 3.43 -7.86
CA LEU A 72 -2.76 4.30 -7.62
C LEU A 72 -2.49 5.73 -8.08
N ARG A 73 -1.24 6.18 -7.99
CA ARG A 73 -0.80 7.45 -8.56
C ARG A 73 -0.89 7.46 -10.10
N ALA A 74 -0.60 6.35 -10.76
CA ALA A 74 -0.71 6.22 -12.22
C ALA A 74 -2.17 6.27 -12.69
N ILE A 75 -3.11 5.74 -11.90
CA ILE A 75 -4.56 5.79 -12.16
C ILE A 75 -5.17 7.16 -11.76
N GLY A 76 -4.42 8.01 -11.07
CA GLY A 76 -4.88 9.32 -10.61
C GLY A 76 -5.64 9.30 -9.28
N ILE A 77 -5.66 8.16 -8.58
CA ILE A 77 -6.30 8.02 -7.26
C ILE A 77 -5.33 8.52 -6.19
N ARG A 78 -5.38 9.82 -5.93
CA ARG A 78 -4.60 10.46 -4.85
C ARG A 78 -5.39 10.66 -3.57
N ASN A 79 -6.71 10.65 -3.66
CA ASN A 79 -7.59 10.93 -2.53
C ASN A 79 -8.06 9.61 -1.88
N ILE A 80 -7.83 9.48 -0.57
CA ILE A 80 -8.26 8.33 0.23
C ILE A 80 -9.78 8.08 0.14
N TYR A 81 -10.58 9.12 -0.05
CA TYR A 81 -12.02 9.00 -0.16
C TYR A 81 -12.42 8.29 -1.46
N ILE A 82 -11.79 8.64 -2.59
CA ILE A 82 -12.01 7.97 -3.87
C ILE A 82 -11.63 6.48 -3.76
N PHE A 83 -10.53 6.18 -3.07
CA PHE A 83 -10.11 4.81 -2.80
C PHE A 83 -11.15 4.03 -1.95
N LEU A 84 -11.69 4.63 -0.88
CA LEU A 84 -12.74 4.03 -0.07
C LEU A 84 -14.03 3.79 -0.87
N ILE A 85 -14.44 4.76 -1.70
CA ILE A 85 -15.59 4.65 -2.60
C ILE A 85 -15.43 3.42 -3.51
N ILE A 86 -14.30 3.32 -4.22
CA ILE A 86 -14.00 2.19 -5.11
C ILE A 86 -14.03 0.86 -4.34
N THR A 87 -13.49 0.84 -3.12
CA THR A 87 -13.46 -0.36 -2.29
C THR A 87 -14.86 -0.81 -1.85
N VAL A 88 -15.75 0.14 -1.53
CA VAL A 88 -17.17 -0.14 -1.22
C VAL A 88 -17.89 -0.67 -2.46
N ILE A 89 -17.69 -0.06 -3.63
CA ILE A 89 -18.26 -0.55 -4.90
C ILE A 89 -17.81 -1.98 -5.18
N PHE A 90 -16.51 -2.24 -5.06
CA PHE A 90 -15.91 -3.56 -5.28
C PHE A 90 -16.50 -4.62 -4.34
N SER A 91 -16.64 -4.29 -3.04
CA SER A 91 -17.29 -5.14 -2.05
C SER A 91 -18.77 -5.41 -2.37
N PHE A 92 -19.50 -4.40 -2.86
CA PHE A 92 -20.90 -4.56 -3.27
C PHE A 92 -21.05 -5.50 -4.47
N PHE A 93 -20.19 -5.39 -5.49
CA PHE A 93 -20.21 -6.34 -6.61
C PHE A 93 -19.88 -7.77 -6.17
N ALA A 94 -18.90 -7.92 -5.25
CA ALA A 94 -18.59 -9.22 -4.66
C ALA A 94 -19.78 -9.82 -3.90
N PHE A 95 -20.52 -8.99 -3.13
CA PHE A 95 -21.75 -9.40 -2.46
C PHE A 95 -22.79 -9.93 -3.44
N GLN A 96 -23.09 -9.19 -4.51
CA GLN A 96 -24.10 -9.60 -5.50
C GLN A 96 -23.73 -10.92 -6.19
N LYS A 97 -22.47 -11.05 -6.62
CA LYS A 97 -21.99 -12.29 -7.27
C LYS A 97 -21.98 -13.48 -6.31
N SER A 98 -21.57 -13.27 -5.07
CA SER A 98 -21.56 -14.31 -4.04
C SER A 98 -22.98 -14.74 -3.66
N ARG A 99 -23.93 -13.81 -3.55
CA ARG A 99 -25.33 -14.11 -3.28
C ARG A 99 -25.94 -15.01 -4.37
N ILE A 100 -25.67 -14.72 -5.64
CA ILE A 100 -26.13 -15.56 -6.76
C ILE A 100 -25.46 -16.95 -6.73
N ALA A 101 -24.18 -17.01 -6.37
CA ALA A 101 -23.41 -18.26 -6.38
C ALA A 101 -23.71 -19.20 -5.21
N LEU A 102 -23.90 -18.65 -4.01
CA LEU A 102 -24.11 -19.41 -2.77
C LEU A 102 -25.60 -19.56 -2.40
N ASN A 103 -26.47 -18.72 -2.97
CA ASN A 103 -27.87 -18.58 -2.57
C ASN A 103 -28.06 -18.28 -1.06
N GLN A 104 -27.07 -17.63 -0.44
CA GLN A 104 -27.00 -17.37 0.99
C GLN A 104 -26.60 -15.93 1.27
N THR A 105 -27.37 -15.24 2.11
CA THR A 105 -27.11 -13.83 2.46
C THR A 105 -25.92 -13.69 3.41
N ILE A 106 -25.78 -14.60 4.40
CA ILE A 106 -24.72 -14.53 5.42
C ILE A 106 -23.35 -14.81 4.78
N GLY A 107 -23.21 -15.94 4.08
CA GLY A 107 -21.98 -16.27 3.35
C GLY A 107 -21.59 -15.19 2.32
N ALA A 108 -22.57 -14.62 1.60
CA ALA A 108 -22.31 -13.48 0.71
C ALA A 108 -21.78 -12.25 1.46
N GLY A 109 -22.30 -11.97 2.66
CA GLY A 109 -21.81 -10.92 3.53
C GLY A 109 -20.36 -11.13 3.97
N ILE A 110 -19.99 -12.37 4.31
CA ILE A 110 -18.60 -12.73 4.66
C ILE A 110 -17.68 -12.51 3.46
N VAL A 111 -18.05 -12.99 2.27
CA VAL A 111 -17.27 -12.80 1.05
C VAL A 111 -17.12 -11.32 0.69
N ALA A 112 -18.19 -10.53 0.82
CA ALA A 112 -18.15 -9.09 0.59
C ALA A 112 -17.22 -8.37 1.57
N PHE A 113 -17.20 -8.78 2.83
CA PHE A 113 -16.29 -8.24 3.84
C PHE A 113 -14.82 -8.55 3.52
N ILE A 114 -14.51 -9.76 3.05
CA ILE A 114 -13.17 -10.10 2.57
C ILE A 114 -12.81 -9.24 1.36
N ALA A 115 -13.71 -9.14 0.39
CA ALA A 115 -13.50 -8.33 -0.81
C ALA A 115 -13.25 -6.85 -0.48
N PHE A 116 -13.88 -6.32 0.57
CA PHE A 116 -13.60 -4.97 1.09
C PHE A 116 -12.15 -4.83 1.60
N GLN A 117 -11.55 -5.88 2.16
CA GLN A 117 -10.16 -5.84 2.65
C GLN A 117 -9.12 -5.96 1.53
N VAL A 118 -9.46 -6.60 0.40
CA VAL A 118 -8.53 -6.89 -0.69
C VAL A 118 -7.81 -5.63 -1.22
N PRO A 119 -8.49 -4.50 -1.54
CA PRO A 119 -7.79 -3.30 -2.00
C PRO A 119 -6.76 -2.75 -1.01
N PHE A 120 -7.03 -2.84 0.30
CA PHE A 120 -6.09 -2.39 1.32
C PHE A 120 -4.86 -3.30 1.39
N GLU A 121 -5.04 -4.61 1.26
CA GLU A 121 -3.92 -5.56 1.23
C GLU A 121 -3.07 -5.38 -0.04
N ILE A 122 -3.69 -5.14 -1.20
CA ILE A 122 -2.96 -4.82 -2.44
C ILE A 122 -2.10 -3.56 -2.25
N LEU A 123 -2.67 -2.51 -1.67
CA LEU A 123 -1.95 -1.26 -1.38
C LEU A 123 -0.76 -1.50 -0.45
N LYS A 124 -0.97 -2.28 0.61
CA LYS A 124 0.07 -2.64 1.57
C LYS A 124 1.19 -3.43 0.91
N ILE A 125 0.86 -4.45 0.11
CA ILE A 125 1.83 -5.26 -0.63
C ILE A 125 2.65 -4.37 -1.57
N GLU A 126 2.03 -3.45 -2.29
CA GLU A 126 2.75 -2.55 -3.20
C GLU A 126 3.77 -1.68 -2.44
N VAL A 127 3.36 -1.10 -1.33
CA VAL A 127 4.22 -0.29 -0.46
C VAL A 127 5.37 -1.13 0.10
N GLU A 128 5.10 -2.35 0.55
CA GLU A 128 6.12 -3.28 1.03
C GLU A 128 7.10 -3.70 -0.08
N LEU A 129 6.60 -3.96 -1.30
CA LEU A 129 7.45 -4.27 -2.45
C LEU A 129 8.37 -3.10 -2.81
N LYS A 130 7.87 -1.87 -2.74
CA LYS A 130 8.67 -0.66 -2.92
C LYS A 130 9.75 -0.56 -1.85
N ARG A 131 9.40 -0.74 -0.57
CA ARG A 131 10.37 -0.73 0.56
C ARG A 131 11.42 -1.82 0.40
N LYS A 132 11.01 -3.02 -0.01
CA LYS A 132 11.92 -4.15 -0.32
C LYS A 132 12.86 -3.82 -1.47
N SER A 133 12.34 -3.20 -2.53
CA SER A 133 13.16 -2.75 -3.67
C SER A 133 14.18 -1.70 -3.26
N ILE A 134 13.79 -0.73 -2.42
CA ILE A 134 14.72 0.25 -1.82
C ILE A 134 15.82 -0.48 -1.06
N ARG A 135 15.46 -1.34 -0.09
CA ARG A 135 16.41 -2.12 0.72
C ARG A 135 17.40 -2.92 -0.12
N LYS A 136 16.91 -3.55 -1.19
CA LYS A 136 17.75 -4.34 -2.12
C LYS A 136 18.74 -3.48 -2.93
N HIS A 137 18.46 -2.19 -3.11
CA HIS A 137 19.29 -1.29 -3.91
C HIS A 137 20.14 -0.32 -3.09
N LEU A 138 19.89 -0.23 -1.78
CA LEU A 138 20.61 0.59 -0.82
C LEU A 138 22.13 0.35 -0.80
N PRO A 139 22.65 -0.91 -0.74
CA PRO A 139 24.10 -1.13 -0.68
C PRO A 139 24.81 -0.64 -1.94
N ASN A 140 24.24 -0.97 -3.11
CA ASN A 140 24.77 -0.51 -4.38
C ASN A 140 24.69 1.03 -4.51
N PHE A 141 23.64 1.64 -3.98
CA PHE A 141 23.51 3.10 -3.93
C PHE A 141 24.65 3.72 -3.12
N PHE A 142 24.84 3.31 -1.86
CA PHE A 142 25.90 3.86 -1.02
C PHE A 142 27.30 3.59 -1.58
N LEU A 143 27.55 2.39 -2.09
CA LEU A 143 28.83 2.07 -2.73
C LEU A 143 29.10 2.97 -3.94
N THR A 144 28.08 3.23 -4.76
CA THR A 144 28.22 4.12 -5.93
C THR A 144 28.52 5.56 -5.50
N VAL A 145 27.82 6.05 -4.48
CA VAL A 145 28.01 7.41 -3.95
C VAL A 145 29.39 7.54 -3.31
N SER A 146 29.84 6.56 -2.50
CA SER A 146 31.17 6.56 -1.87
C SER A 146 32.28 6.61 -2.91
N GLN A 147 32.22 5.77 -3.95
CA GLN A 147 33.21 5.75 -5.03
C GLN A 147 33.26 7.07 -5.80
N MET A 148 32.11 7.71 -6.03
CA MET A 148 32.06 8.99 -6.74
C MET A 148 32.55 10.17 -5.87
N LEU A 149 32.39 10.07 -4.55
CA LEU A 149 32.89 11.07 -3.62
C LEU A 149 34.43 11.11 -3.55
N GLU A 150 35.12 10.08 -4.03
CA GLU A 150 36.58 10.13 -4.20
C GLU A 150 37.01 11.11 -5.29
N ALA A 151 36.13 11.41 -6.25
CA ALA A 151 36.43 12.20 -7.44
C ALA A 151 35.85 13.62 -7.41
N ALA A 152 35.01 13.95 -6.44
CA ALA A 152 34.32 15.24 -6.36
C ALA A 152 34.13 15.69 -4.90
N ASP A 153 34.29 17.00 -4.67
CA ASP A 153 34.19 17.60 -3.34
C ASP A 153 32.74 17.91 -2.91
N ASP A 154 31.82 18.12 -3.87
CA ASP A 154 30.41 18.42 -3.59
C ASP A 154 29.53 17.17 -3.69
N ILE A 155 28.88 16.81 -2.57
CA ILE A 155 27.95 15.69 -2.49
C ILE A 155 26.75 15.85 -3.43
N VAL A 156 26.30 17.06 -3.72
CA VAL A 156 25.18 17.29 -4.63
C VAL A 156 25.58 16.92 -6.07
N ASP A 157 26.79 17.28 -6.49
CA ASP A 157 27.33 16.93 -7.81
C ASP A 157 27.54 15.41 -7.93
N VAL A 158 28.01 14.78 -6.85
CA VAL A 158 28.12 13.32 -6.75
C VAL A 158 26.75 12.66 -6.90
N LEU A 159 25.74 13.13 -6.17
CA LEU A 159 24.38 12.61 -6.27
C LEU A 159 23.82 12.80 -7.68
N GLU A 160 24.02 13.95 -8.30
CA GLU A 160 23.60 14.24 -9.67
C GLU A 160 24.22 13.26 -10.67
N THR A 161 25.52 13.05 -10.59
CA THR A 161 26.27 12.13 -11.45
C THR A 161 25.85 10.67 -11.24
N SER A 162 25.51 10.31 -9.99
CA SER A 162 25.09 8.96 -9.62
C SER A 162 23.70 8.56 -10.14
N ILE A 163 22.82 9.52 -10.46
CA ILE A 163 21.41 9.27 -10.88
C ILE A 163 21.30 8.23 -11.99
N ASN A 164 22.24 8.20 -12.93
CA ASN A 164 22.20 7.27 -14.06
C ASN A 164 22.60 5.83 -13.68
N LYS A 165 23.37 5.66 -12.60
CA LYS A 165 23.82 4.36 -12.09
C LYS A 165 22.86 3.76 -11.04
N ILE A 166 22.01 4.60 -10.43
CA ILE A 166 21.06 4.19 -9.40
C ILE A 166 19.80 3.56 -10.03
N LYS A 167 19.28 2.51 -9.40
CA LYS A 167 18.03 1.83 -9.81
C LYS A 167 16.79 2.48 -9.18
N LYS A 168 15.63 2.30 -9.82
CA LYS A 168 14.33 2.69 -9.22
C LYS A 168 14.06 1.85 -7.97
N PRO A 169 13.39 2.40 -6.94
CA PRO A 169 12.78 3.72 -6.89
C PRO A 169 13.73 4.86 -6.43
N LEU A 170 14.87 4.56 -5.80
CA LEU A 170 15.83 5.55 -5.27
C LEU A 170 16.24 6.61 -6.30
N LYS A 171 16.45 6.20 -7.56
CA LYS A 171 16.75 7.12 -8.67
C LYS A 171 15.78 8.30 -8.75
N THR A 172 14.49 8.06 -8.55
CA THR A 172 13.46 9.11 -8.67
C THR A 172 13.57 10.11 -7.53
N ASP A 173 13.78 9.63 -6.32
CA ASP A 173 13.84 10.48 -5.11
C ASP A 173 15.12 11.32 -5.11
N ILE A 174 16.27 10.73 -5.44
CA ILE A 174 17.54 11.47 -5.58
C ILE A 174 17.47 12.49 -6.72
N LYS A 175 16.89 12.13 -7.88
CA LYS A 175 16.70 13.07 -8.99
C LYS A 175 15.83 14.26 -8.60
N GLU A 176 14.79 14.03 -7.80
CA GLU A 176 13.91 15.09 -7.33
C GLU A 176 14.58 15.99 -6.29
N PHE A 177 15.41 15.42 -5.40
CA PHE A 177 16.27 16.17 -4.49
C PHE A 177 17.20 17.13 -5.24
N VAL A 178 18.01 16.60 -6.17
CA VAL A 178 18.95 17.42 -6.98
C VAL A 178 18.19 18.51 -7.75
N LYS A 179 17.06 18.16 -8.37
CA LYS A 179 16.22 19.12 -9.10
C LYS A 179 15.71 20.26 -8.20
N ASN A 180 15.29 19.95 -6.97
CA ASN A 180 14.79 20.95 -6.02
C ASN A 180 15.92 21.86 -5.53
N TYR A 181 17.08 21.28 -5.23
CA TYR A 181 18.26 22.03 -4.82
C TYR A 181 18.73 23.00 -5.91
N ARG A 182 18.86 22.52 -7.16
CA ARG A 182 19.24 23.36 -8.32
C ARG A 182 18.23 24.46 -8.65
N LYS A 183 16.99 24.36 -8.16
CA LYS A 183 15.97 25.41 -8.27
C LYS A 183 16.10 26.50 -7.20
N GLY A 184 17.11 26.42 -6.33
CA GLY A 184 17.37 27.40 -5.28
C GLY A 184 16.56 27.18 -4.00
N LYS A 185 15.95 26.01 -3.82
CA LYS A 185 15.39 25.65 -2.51
C LYS A 185 16.51 25.45 -1.49
N THR A 186 16.23 25.72 -0.22
CA THR A 186 17.21 25.51 0.84
C THR A 186 17.53 24.02 1.01
N VAL A 187 18.70 23.72 1.57
CA VAL A 187 19.13 22.33 1.83
C VAL A 187 18.13 21.66 2.77
N GLU A 188 17.69 22.37 3.81
CA GLU A 188 16.74 21.91 4.82
C GLU A 188 15.42 21.48 4.18
N GLU A 189 14.85 22.32 3.31
CA GLU A 189 13.61 21.99 2.59
C GLU A 189 13.79 20.76 1.70
N CYS A 190 14.92 20.67 1.00
CA CYS A 190 15.21 19.54 0.12
C CYS A 190 15.38 18.24 0.91
N ILE A 191 16.06 18.29 2.05
CA ILE A 191 16.28 17.15 2.94
C ILE A 191 14.99 16.72 3.63
N GLU A 192 14.15 17.65 4.07
CA GLU A 192 12.84 17.33 4.66
C GLU A 192 11.93 16.64 3.63
N ILE A 193 11.87 17.15 2.39
CA ILE A 193 11.15 16.51 1.29
C ILE A 193 11.72 15.11 1.01
N LEU A 194 13.05 14.96 1.00
CA LEU A 194 13.71 13.68 0.75
C LEU A 194 13.40 12.66 1.86
N LYS A 195 13.51 13.06 3.14
CA LYS A 195 13.17 12.23 4.31
C LYS A 195 11.71 11.81 4.29
N SER A 196 10.79 12.70 3.94
CA SER A 196 9.35 12.38 3.86
C SER A 196 9.03 11.24 2.88
N ARG A 197 9.94 10.95 1.93
CA ARG A 197 9.81 9.90 0.91
C ARG A 197 10.50 8.61 1.30
N PHE A 198 11.42 8.67 2.26
CA PHE A 198 12.13 7.51 2.75
C PHE A 198 11.32 6.87 3.88
N ASP A 199 11.00 5.58 3.73
CA ASP A 199 10.54 4.73 4.82
C ASP A 199 11.70 3.79 5.23
N ASN A 200 12.89 4.38 5.40
CA ASN A 200 14.09 3.64 5.78
C ASN A 200 14.95 4.52 6.71
N PRO A 201 15.15 4.10 7.97
CA PRO A 201 15.93 4.87 8.94
C PRO A 201 17.38 5.13 8.51
N LEU A 202 18.00 4.25 7.71
CA LEU A 202 19.36 4.49 7.20
C LEU A 202 19.38 5.60 6.16
N LEU A 203 18.36 5.70 5.31
CA LEU A 203 18.28 6.79 4.32
C LEU A 203 17.94 8.12 4.99
N GLU A 204 17.13 8.12 6.05
CA GLU A 204 16.87 9.32 6.84
C GLU A 204 18.15 9.86 7.48
N LYS A 205 18.92 8.99 8.16
CA LYS A 205 20.22 9.36 8.75
C LYS A 205 21.24 9.81 7.69
N PHE A 206 21.27 9.12 6.55
CA PHE A 206 22.10 9.55 5.43
C PHE A 206 21.72 10.96 4.94
N ALA A 207 20.43 11.29 4.90
CA ALA A 207 19.97 12.63 4.54
C ALA A 207 20.37 13.68 5.60
N ASP A 208 20.30 13.34 6.90
CA ASP A 208 20.85 14.18 7.98
C ASP A 208 22.36 14.45 7.80
N ASP A 209 23.13 13.43 7.45
CA ASP A 209 24.58 13.57 7.28
C ASP A 209 24.94 14.38 6.03
N ILE A 210 24.15 14.27 4.94
CA ILE A 210 24.26 15.16 3.78
C ILE A 210 24.02 16.61 4.21
N GLU A 211 22.96 16.87 4.98
CA GLU A 211 22.65 18.22 5.47
C GLU A 211 23.82 18.79 6.29
N GLY A 212 24.35 17.98 7.21
CA GLY A 212 25.51 18.33 8.03
C GLY A 212 26.77 18.60 7.20
N ASN A 213 27.00 17.80 6.16
CA ASN A 213 28.13 17.99 5.24
C ASN A 213 28.01 19.28 4.44
N ILE A 214 26.83 19.57 3.87
CA ILE A 214 26.64 20.80 3.07
C ILE A 214 26.79 22.05 3.96
N LYS A 215 26.36 21.99 5.22
CA LYS A 215 26.46 23.12 6.17
C LYS A 215 27.87 23.33 6.73
N ASN A 216 28.55 22.24 7.09
CA ASN A 216 29.74 22.29 7.94
C ASN A 216 31.01 21.70 7.28
N GLY A 217 30.91 21.16 6.06
CA GLY A 217 32.05 20.55 5.34
C GLY A 217 32.59 19.27 5.96
N THR A 218 31.76 18.49 6.67
CA THR A 218 32.20 17.24 7.33
C THR A 218 32.66 16.18 6.32
N LYS A 219 33.64 15.33 6.67
CA LYS A 219 34.10 14.26 5.77
C LYS A 219 33.05 13.16 5.66
N LEU A 220 32.33 13.11 4.53
CA LEU A 220 31.20 12.21 4.32
C LEU A 220 31.60 10.78 3.92
N LYS A 221 32.81 10.57 3.38
CA LYS A 221 33.25 9.28 2.82
C LYS A 221 33.15 8.12 3.82
N GLY A 222 33.80 8.25 4.99
CA GLY A 222 33.79 7.19 6.00
C GLY A 222 32.38 6.89 6.54
N VAL A 223 31.51 7.91 6.56
CA VAL A 223 30.10 7.76 6.96
C VAL A 223 29.32 6.97 5.90
N ILE A 224 29.54 7.22 4.61
CA ILE A 224 28.89 6.47 3.52
C ILE A 224 29.38 5.03 3.47
N ASP A 225 30.67 4.78 3.71
CA ASP A 225 31.22 3.42 3.76
C ASP A 225 30.56 2.60 4.88
N ASP A 226 30.37 3.18 6.06
CA ASP A 226 29.62 2.57 7.16
C ASP A 226 28.14 2.30 6.78
N TYR A 227 27.50 3.21 6.03
CA TYR A 227 26.16 2.95 5.50
C TYR A 227 26.11 1.84 4.46
N ALA A 228 27.12 1.74 3.60
CA ALA A 228 27.24 0.66 2.62
C ALA A 228 27.35 -0.70 3.34
N GLU A 229 28.21 -0.80 4.36
CA GLU A 229 28.36 -2.02 5.16
C GLU A 229 27.08 -2.37 5.93
N LYS A 230 26.48 -1.40 6.65
CA LYS A 230 25.22 -1.61 7.39
C LYS A 230 24.09 -2.04 6.48
N SER A 231 23.96 -1.42 5.31
CA SER A 231 22.91 -1.79 4.37
C SER A 231 23.14 -3.17 3.76
N TYR A 232 24.39 -3.56 3.51
CA TYR A 232 24.74 -4.90 3.03
C TYR A 232 24.38 -5.97 4.06
N ASN A 233 24.78 -5.77 5.32
CA ASN A 233 24.45 -6.67 6.44
C ASN A 233 22.93 -6.76 6.68
N ASN A 234 22.20 -5.64 6.56
CA ASN A 234 20.75 -5.65 6.63
C ASN A 234 20.11 -6.43 5.47
N GLN A 235 20.67 -6.34 4.26
CA GLN A 235 20.18 -7.06 3.10
C GLN A 235 20.42 -8.58 3.24
N THR A 236 21.59 -9.01 3.68
CA THR A 236 21.92 -10.44 3.86
C THR A 236 21.01 -11.08 4.92
N ASN A 237 20.89 -10.44 6.08
CA ASN A 237 20.00 -10.88 7.16
C ASN A 237 18.55 -10.99 6.69
N TYR A 238 18.08 -10.02 5.90
CA TYR A 238 16.73 -10.04 5.35
C TYR A 238 16.51 -11.17 4.33
N MET A 239 17.48 -11.45 3.46
CA MET A 239 17.39 -12.55 2.49
C MET A 239 17.38 -13.93 3.19
N GLN A 240 18.14 -14.08 4.27
CA GLN A 240 18.12 -15.30 5.08
C GLN A 240 16.72 -15.55 5.66
N ARG A 241 16.09 -14.53 6.25
CA ARG A 241 14.73 -14.63 6.82
C ARG A 241 13.65 -14.93 5.78
N ILE A 242 13.73 -14.32 4.58
CA ILE A 242 12.79 -14.65 3.50
C ILE A 242 12.88 -16.12 3.14
N THR A 243 14.10 -16.65 3.04
CA THR A 243 14.32 -18.05 2.64
C THR A 243 13.68 -18.98 3.66
N GLU A 244 13.85 -18.71 4.96
CA GLU A 244 13.25 -19.46 6.06
C GLU A 244 11.71 -19.41 6.06
N ASN A 245 11.11 -18.26 5.73
CA ASN A 245 9.65 -18.08 5.77
C ASN A 245 8.91 -18.45 4.46
N SER A 246 9.64 -18.64 3.36
CA SER A 246 9.06 -18.87 2.02
C SER A 246 8.24 -20.16 1.93
N GLY A 247 8.63 -21.22 2.66
CA GLY A 247 7.91 -22.50 2.69
C GLY A 247 6.50 -22.37 3.26
N SER A 248 6.32 -21.58 4.31
CA SER A 248 5.01 -21.36 4.96
C SER A 248 4.03 -20.62 4.04
N ILE A 249 4.52 -19.64 3.28
CA ILE A 249 3.70 -18.92 2.28
C ILE A 249 3.21 -19.90 1.22
N LEU A 250 4.13 -20.68 0.66
CA LEU A 250 3.81 -21.63 -0.40
C LEU A 250 2.77 -22.66 0.08
N ALA A 251 2.93 -23.20 1.29
CA ALA A 251 1.96 -24.12 1.89
C ALA A 251 0.57 -23.49 2.04
N SER A 252 0.47 -22.25 2.52
CA SER A 252 -0.83 -21.56 2.66
C SER A 252 -1.53 -21.33 1.31
N LEU A 253 -0.76 -20.99 0.27
CA LEU A 253 -1.29 -20.83 -1.10
C LEU A 253 -1.80 -22.15 -1.67
N ILE A 254 -1.07 -23.25 -1.45
CA ILE A 254 -1.48 -24.59 -1.88
C ILE A 254 -2.81 -24.98 -1.21
N ILE A 255 -2.94 -24.78 0.10
CA ILE A 255 -4.19 -25.06 0.84
C ILE A 255 -5.36 -24.26 0.27
N LEU A 256 -5.16 -22.97 -0.01
CA LEU A 256 -6.20 -22.12 -0.60
C LEU A 256 -6.64 -22.62 -1.99
N VAL A 257 -5.69 -22.96 -2.86
CA VAL A 257 -5.99 -23.49 -4.20
C VAL A 257 -6.72 -24.83 -4.11
N MET A 258 -6.29 -25.72 -3.21
CA MET A 258 -6.96 -27.00 -2.97
C MET A 258 -8.40 -26.80 -2.48
N PHE A 259 -8.63 -25.81 -1.62
CA PHE A 259 -9.97 -25.47 -1.13
C PHE A 259 -10.91 -24.97 -2.24
N ILE A 260 -10.44 -24.07 -3.10
CA ILE A 260 -11.24 -23.58 -4.24
C ILE A 260 -11.57 -24.74 -5.20
N ASN A 261 -10.58 -25.60 -5.46
CA ASN A 261 -10.76 -26.75 -6.34
C ASN A 261 -11.73 -27.79 -5.74
N SER A 262 -11.75 -27.97 -4.41
CA SER A 262 -12.68 -28.90 -3.75
C SER A 262 -14.13 -28.41 -3.87
N ILE A 263 -14.39 -27.11 -3.68
CA ILE A 263 -15.72 -26.52 -3.91
C ILE A 263 -16.16 -26.75 -5.36
N TYR A 264 -15.28 -26.46 -6.32
CA TYR A 264 -15.56 -26.66 -7.74
C TYR A 264 -15.85 -28.13 -8.08
N THR A 265 -15.07 -29.04 -7.51
CA THR A 265 -15.21 -30.49 -7.71
C THR A 265 -16.52 -31.01 -7.13
N VAL A 266 -16.90 -30.60 -5.91
CA VAL A 266 -18.17 -30.99 -5.29
C VAL A 266 -19.35 -30.49 -6.12
N LYS A 267 -19.31 -29.22 -6.57
CA LYS A 267 -20.34 -28.64 -7.43
C LYS A 267 -20.52 -29.41 -8.73
N ARG A 268 -19.42 -29.87 -9.34
CA ARG A 268 -19.44 -30.56 -10.64
C ARG A 268 -19.81 -32.04 -10.53
N LEU A 269 -19.27 -32.75 -9.54
CA LEU A 269 -19.43 -34.21 -9.43
C LEU A 269 -20.70 -34.62 -8.66
N LYS A 270 -21.14 -33.81 -7.69
CA LYS A 270 -22.26 -34.15 -6.79
C LYS A 270 -23.16 -32.93 -6.57
N PRO A 271 -23.94 -32.50 -7.58
CA PRO A 271 -24.77 -31.30 -7.49
C PRO A 271 -25.84 -31.40 -6.38
N GLU A 272 -26.31 -32.61 -6.05
CA GLU A 272 -27.26 -32.86 -4.95
C GLU A 272 -26.65 -32.51 -3.59
N LEU A 273 -25.40 -32.91 -3.32
CA LEU A 273 -24.69 -32.54 -2.09
C LEU A 273 -24.46 -31.03 -2.02
N PHE A 274 -24.10 -30.42 -3.15
CA PHE A 274 -23.92 -28.98 -3.23
C PHE A 274 -25.24 -28.24 -2.97
N TYR A 275 -26.37 -28.76 -3.47
CA TYR A 275 -27.70 -28.23 -3.20
C TYR A 275 -28.04 -28.32 -1.71
N ILE A 276 -27.80 -29.45 -1.05
CA ILE A 276 -28.00 -29.62 0.39
C ILE A 276 -27.12 -28.64 1.18
N LEU A 277 -25.84 -28.51 0.83
CA LEU A 277 -24.91 -27.56 1.46
C LEU A 277 -25.37 -26.11 1.30
N THR A 278 -25.98 -25.76 0.16
CA THR A 278 -26.38 -24.39 -0.12
C THR A 278 -27.77 -24.03 0.40
N HIS A 279 -28.70 -24.99 0.50
CA HIS A 279 -30.11 -24.71 0.83
C HIS A 279 -30.52 -25.13 2.24
N ASN A 280 -29.85 -26.12 2.85
CA ASN A 280 -30.14 -26.52 4.23
C ASN A 280 -29.39 -25.61 5.21
N PHE A 281 -30.08 -25.09 6.24
CA PHE A 281 -29.52 -24.25 7.31
C PHE A 281 -28.19 -24.79 7.86
N PHE A 282 -28.13 -26.08 8.20
CA PHE A 282 -26.90 -26.70 8.72
C PHE A 282 -25.77 -26.74 7.69
N GLY A 283 -26.11 -26.93 6.41
CA GLY A 283 -25.18 -26.85 5.30
C GLY A 283 -24.57 -25.46 5.17
N GLN A 284 -25.40 -24.42 5.25
CA GLN A 284 -24.98 -23.01 5.17
C GLN A 284 -23.99 -22.68 6.28
N VAL A 285 -24.35 -23.01 7.52
CA VAL A 285 -23.49 -22.81 8.70
C VAL A 285 -22.16 -23.54 8.55
N THR A 286 -22.16 -24.77 8.02
CA THR A 286 -20.94 -25.54 7.79
C THR A 286 -20.01 -24.85 6.78
N VAL A 287 -20.56 -24.37 5.67
CA VAL A 287 -19.80 -23.63 4.65
C VAL A 287 -19.21 -22.34 5.23
N ASP A 288 -19.99 -21.58 5.99
CA ASP A 288 -19.55 -20.35 6.64
C ASP A 288 -18.39 -20.60 7.61
N ILE A 289 -18.49 -21.64 8.46
CA ILE A 289 -17.42 -22.04 9.37
C ILE A 289 -16.14 -22.38 8.60
N ILE A 290 -16.25 -23.15 7.52
CA ILE A 290 -15.09 -23.54 6.71
C ILE A 290 -14.43 -22.30 6.10
N ILE A 291 -15.21 -21.37 5.54
CA ILE A 291 -14.68 -20.11 4.98
C ILE A 291 -13.94 -19.32 6.06
N ILE A 292 -14.54 -19.17 7.25
CA ILE A 292 -13.91 -18.46 8.37
C ILE A 292 -12.60 -19.13 8.78
N LEU A 293 -12.58 -20.44 8.91
CA LEU A 293 -11.37 -21.20 9.28
C LEU A 293 -10.25 -21.03 8.25
N THR A 294 -10.57 -21.08 6.95
CA THR A 294 -9.59 -20.84 5.88
C THR A 294 -9.01 -19.43 5.97
N ILE A 295 -9.84 -18.42 6.21
CA ILE A 295 -9.37 -17.03 6.35
C ILE A 295 -8.47 -16.86 7.57
N VAL A 296 -8.87 -17.41 8.72
CA VAL A 296 -8.09 -17.35 9.96
C VAL A 296 -6.75 -18.05 9.77
N SER A 297 -6.74 -19.22 9.12
CA SER A 297 -5.53 -19.96 8.79
C SER A 297 -4.57 -19.12 7.93
N ILE A 298 -5.04 -18.56 6.83
CA ILE A 298 -4.22 -17.69 5.95
C ILE A 298 -3.69 -16.49 6.72
N LYS A 299 -4.54 -15.82 7.51
CA LYS A 299 -4.15 -14.64 8.29
C LYS A 299 -3.11 -14.97 9.35
N MET A 300 -3.22 -16.12 10.01
CA MET A 300 -2.21 -16.59 10.97
C MET A 300 -0.88 -16.86 10.28
N THR A 301 -0.88 -17.51 9.12
CA THR A 301 0.34 -17.74 8.33
C THR A 301 0.97 -16.44 7.88
N LEU A 302 0.19 -15.46 7.40
CA LEU A 302 0.71 -14.15 7.03
C LEU A 302 1.26 -13.38 8.24
N LYS A 303 0.60 -13.46 9.40
CA LYS A 303 1.04 -12.79 10.62
C LYS A 303 2.33 -13.38 11.18
N SER A 304 2.52 -14.71 11.14
CA SER A 304 3.76 -15.34 11.62
C SER A 304 4.97 -14.87 10.82
N ILE A 305 4.79 -14.59 9.53
CA ILE A 305 5.84 -14.04 8.67
C ILE A 305 6.19 -12.61 9.08
N SER A 306 5.16 -11.76 9.24
CA SER A 306 5.38 -10.36 9.65
C SER A 306 6.00 -10.22 11.03
N TYR A 307 5.75 -11.15 11.95
CA TYR A 307 6.35 -11.12 13.30
C TYR A 307 7.87 -11.37 13.24
N ASN A 308 8.30 -12.35 12.45
CA ASN A 308 9.72 -12.66 12.25
C ASN A 308 10.50 -11.52 11.56
N ASP A 309 9.83 -10.65 10.81
CA ASP A 309 10.44 -9.48 10.19
C ASP A 309 10.64 -8.28 11.16
N SER A 310 9.96 -8.28 12.31
CA SER A 310 9.97 -7.17 13.28
C SER A 310 10.96 -7.33 14.45
N GLN A 311 11.53 -8.52 14.63
CA GLN A 311 12.63 -8.79 15.57
C GLN A 311 13.99 -8.58 14.91
#